data_AF-A0A0G0BZS6-F1
#
_entry.id   AF-A0A0G0BZS6-F1
#
_cell.length_a   1.000
_cell.length_b   1.000
_cell.length_c   1.000
_cell.angle_alpha   90.00
_cell.angle_beta   90.00
_cell.angle_gamma   90.00
#
_symmetry.space_group_name_H-M   'P 1'
#
loop_
_entity.id
_entity.type
_entity.pdbx_description
1 polymer ?
#
loop_
_entity_poly.entity_id
_entity_poly.type
_entity_poly.pdbx_seq_one_letter_code
_entity_poly.pdbx_strand_id
1 'polypeptide(L)' 'MHYKETPFGFEYGDVKISRFFSDDKKGWVTIGLETSKHNRDKNTEIQIYVTKTGKIRIHDRRGEWKKPL' A
#
# COMPACT_ATOMS: atom_id res chain seq x y z
N MET A 1 7.20 20.60 -7.79
CA MET A 1 6.61 19.46 -7.06
C MET A 1 6.51 18.31 -8.04
N HIS A 2 7.08 17.16 -7.72
CA HIS A 2 7.13 16.00 -8.64
C HIS A 2 5.78 15.30 -8.70
N TYR A 3 5.30 14.99 -9.90
CA TYR A 3 4.16 14.09 -10.14
C TYR A 3 4.48 13.21 -11.34
N LYS A 4 4.21 11.92 -11.22
CA LYS A 4 4.42 10.96 -12.31
C LYS A 4 3.46 9.78 -12.18
N GLU A 5 2.68 9.53 -13.22
CA GLU A 5 1.90 8.29 -13.30
C GLU A 5 2.80 7.10 -13.64
N THR A 6 2.40 5.94 -13.13
CA THR A 6 3.06 4.65 -13.40
C THR A 6 2.01 3.65 -13.85
N PRO A 7 2.39 2.53 -14.49
CA PRO A 7 1.42 1.52 -14.92
C PRO A 7 0.53 0.96 -13.79
N PHE A 8 0.96 1.11 -12.54
CA PHE A 8 0.30 0.52 -11.38
C PHE A 8 0.05 1.51 -10.24
N GLY A 9 0.10 2.82 -10.49
CA GLY A 9 -0.06 3.84 -9.44
C GLY A 9 0.57 5.16 -9.84
N PHE A 10 1.12 5.90 -8.87
CA PHE A 10 1.71 7.21 -9.13
C PHE A 10 2.75 7.60 -8.07
N GLU A 11 3.57 8.58 -8.43
CA GLU A 11 4.50 9.29 -7.56
C GLU A 11 4.01 10.72 -7.35
N TYR A 12 4.11 11.24 -6.12
CA TYR A 12 3.80 12.63 -5.79
C TYR A 12 4.72 13.14 -4.68
N GLY A 13 5.68 13.99 -5.04
CA GLY A 13 6.75 14.40 -4.11
C GLY A 13 7.54 13.18 -3.60
N ASP A 14 7.56 12.99 -2.29
CA ASP A 14 8.22 11.85 -1.63
C ASP A 14 7.34 10.60 -1.54
N VAL A 15 6.11 10.64 -2.05
CA VAL A 15 5.15 9.54 -1.96
C VAL A 15 5.19 8.71 -3.24
N LYS A 16 5.26 7.39 -3.09
CA LYS A 16 5.01 6.42 -4.15
C LYS A 16 3.85 5.52 -3.75
N ILE A 17 2.81 5.51 -4.58
CA ILE A 17 1.67 4.59 -4.47
C ILE A 17 1.78 3.57 -5.60
N SER A 18 1.64 2.28 -5.27
CA SER A 18 1.71 1.21 -6.26
C SER A 18 0.77 0.05 -5.92
N ARG A 19 0.05 -0.48 -6.89
CA ARG A 19 -0.66 -1.75 -6.77
C ARG A 19 0.37 -2.88 -6.72
N PHE A 20 0.46 -3.58 -5.59
CA PHE A 20 1.38 -4.70 -5.38
C PHE A 20 0.81 -6.00 -5.96
N PHE A 21 -0.44 -6.31 -5.65
CA PHE A 21 -1.14 -7.43 -6.27
C PHE A 21 -2.64 -7.13 -6.37
N SER A 22 -3.30 -7.80 -7.32
CA SER A 22 -4.76 -7.97 -7.34
C SER A 22 -5.08 -9.46 -7.49
N ASP A 23 -6.07 -9.95 -6.76
CA ASP A 23 -6.57 -11.32 -6.87
C ASP A 23 -8.02 -11.26 -7.34
N ASP A 24 -8.20 -11.53 -8.63
CA ASP A 24 -9.50 -11.45 -9.30
C ASP A 24 -10.48 -12.51 -8.77
N LYS A 25 -9.99 -13.66 -8.31
CA LYS A 25 -10.83 -14.73 -7.73
C LYS A 25 -11.41 -14.30 -6.39
N LYS A 26 -10.62 -13.60 -5.57
CA LYS A 26 -11.08 -13.08 -4.27
C LYS A 26 -11.70 -11.69 -4.37
N GLY A 27 -11.48 -10.98 -5.48
CA GLY A 27 -11.83 -9.57 -5.67
C GLY A 27 -11.02 -8.66 -4.73
N TRP A 28 -9.74 -8.96 -4.50
CA TRP A 28 -8.89 -8.23 -3.56
C TRP A 28 -7.85 -7.41 -4.31
N VAL A 29 -7.42 -6.31 -3.70
CA VAL A 29 -6.26 -5.54 -4.14
C VAL A 29 -5.39 -5.17 -2.94
N THR A 30 -4.08 -5.23 -3.13
CA THR A 30 -3.11 -4.67 -2.18
C THR A 30 -2.39 -3.51 -2.81
N ILE A 31 -2.41 -2.40 -2.10
CA ILE A 31 -1.77 -1.14 -2.46
C ILE A 31 -0.60 -0.94 -1.51
N GLY A 32 0.60 -0.74 -2.06
CA GLY A 32 1.77 -0.31 -1.32
C GLY A 32 1.87 1.20 -1.29
N LEU A 33 2.26 1.72 -0.12
CA LEU A 33 2.63 3.11 0.10
C LEU A 33 4.07 3.15 0.58
N GLU A 34 4.89 3.87 -0.17
CA GLU A 34 6.31 4.07 0.13
C GLU A 34 6.65 5.57 0.20
N THR A 35 7.62 5.90 1.04
CA THR A 35 8.29 7.22 1.14
C THR A 35 9.78 7.03 1.37
N SER A 36 10.58 8.10 1.32
CA SER A 36 12.00 8.05 1.70
C SER A 36 12.24 7.48 3.10
N LYS A 37 11.27 7.61 4.02
CA LYS A 37 11.36 7.13 5.42
C LYS A 37 10.70 5.77 5.65
N HIS A 38 9.68 5.45 4.86
CA HIS A 38 8.87 4.23 4.99
C HIS A 38 8.86 3.51 3.64
N ASN A 39 9.79 2.59 3.40
CA ASN A 39 9.90 1.89 2.12
C ASN A 39 10.38 0.45 2.30
N ARG A 40 10.35 -0.28 1.18
CA ARG A 40 10.72 -1.69 1.11
C ARG A 40 12.17 -1.94 1.55
N ASP A 41 13.10 -1.08 1.17
CA ASP A 41 14.52 -1.24 1.53
C ASP A 41 14.74 -1.13 3.05
N LYS A 42 13.94 -0.28 3.71
CA LYS A 42 13.92 -0.13 5.17
C LYS A 42 12.99 -1.14 5.85
N ASN A 43 12.27 -1.96 5.09
CA ASN A 43 11.26 -2.90 5.57
C ASN A 43 10.25 -2.22 6.51
N THR A 44 9.76 -1.06 6.07
CA THR A 44 8.84 -0.17 6.82
C THR A 44 7.73 0.36 5.93
N GLU A 45 7.56 -0.20 4.73
CA GLU A 45 6.48 0.14 3.83
C GLU A 45 5.12 -0.20 4.43
N ILE A 46 4.11 0.55 4.00
CA ILE A 46 2.72 0.30 4.40
C ILE A 46 2.02 -0.45 3.27
N GLN A 47 1.30 -1.51 3.63
CA GLN A 47 0.48 -2.27 2.71
C GLN A 47 -0.99 -2.15 3.10
N ILE A 48 -1.82 -1.72 2.16
CA ILE A 48 -3.26 -1.52 2.31
C ILE A 48 -3.96 -2.63 1.52
N TYR A 49 -4.55 -3.57 2.23
CA TYR A 49 -5.34 -4.65 1.65
C TYR A 49 -6.81 -4.24 1.63
N VAL A 50 -7.42 -4.25 0.45
CA VAL A 50 -8.84 -3.95 0.25
C VAL A 50 -9.53 -5.20 -0.29
N THR A 51 -10.53 -5.69 0.43
CA THR A 51 -11.32 -6.87 0.02
C THR A 51 -12.45 -6.48 -0.93
N LYS A 52 -13.08 -7.48 -1.56
CA LYS A 52 -14.27 -7.31 -2.42
C LYS A 52 -15.45 -6.61 -1.73
N THR A 53 -15.52 -6.68 -0.39
CA THR A 53 -16.57 -6.04 0.41
C THR A 53 -16.18 -4.65 0.89
N GLY A 54 -15.03 -4.12 0.45
CA GLY A 54 -14.48 -2.86 0.93
C GLY A 54 -13.86 -2.93 2.34
N LYS A 55 -13.65 -4.13 2.91
CA LYS A 55 -12.92 -4.23 4.19
C LYS A 55 -11.46 -3.84 3.94
N ILE A 56 -10.97 -2.89 4.74
CA ILE A 56 -9.59 -2.41 4.68
C ILE A 56 -8.79 -3.02 5.82
N ARG A 57 -7.60 -3.53 5.52
CA ARG A 57 -6.59 -3.93 6.50
C ARG A 57 -5.28 -3.23 6.17
N ILE A 58 -4.67 -2.62 7.16
CA ILE A 58 -3.40 -1.91 7.01
C ILE A 58 -2.34 -2.76 7.69
N HIS A 59 -1.24 -3.01 7.00
CA HIS A 59 -0.11 -3.76 7.50
C HIS A 59 1.16 -2.93 7.39
N ASP A 60 2.02 -3.06 8.39
CA ASP A 60 3.44 -2.76 8.27
C ASP A 60 4.24 -4.02 8.65
N ARG A 61 5.56 -3.89 8.80
CA ARG A 61 6.45 -4.98 9.23
C ARG A 61 6.03 -5.64 10.55
N ARG A 62 5.36 -4.93 11.46
CA ARG A 62 4.89 -5.44 12.76
C ARG A 62 3.56 -6.18 12.65
N GLY A 63 2.95 -6.23 11.47
CA GLY A 63 1.72 -6.97 11.19
C GLY A 63 0.53 -6.06 10.93
N GLU A 64 -0.68 -6.61 11.05
CA GLU A 64 -1.93 -5.85 10.87
C GLU A 64 -2.07 -4.80 11.97
N TRP A 65 -2.28 -3.56 11.58
CA TRP A 65 -2.62 -2.47 12.49
C TRP A 65 -3.97 -2.79 13.13
N LYS A 66 -3.94 -3.01 14.44
CA LYS A 66 -5.15 -3.17 15.23
C LYS A 66 -5.55 -1.81 15.78
N LYS A 67 -6.85 -1.51 15.77
CA LYS A 67 -7.34 -0.38 16.54
C LYS A 67 -6.95 -0.59 18.00
N PRO A 68 -6.45 0.46 18.70
CA PRO A 68 -6.37 0.40 20.15
C PRO A 68 -7.74 0.02 20.70
N LEU A 69 -7.75 -0.88 21.69
CA LEU A 69 -8.94 -1.23 22.46
C LEU A 69 -9.38 -0.04 23.31
#